data_AF-A0A6P0VL20-F1
#
_entry.id   AF-A0A6P0VL20-F1
#
_cell.length_a   1.000
_cell.length_b   1.000
_cell.length_c   1.000
_cell.angle_alpha   90.00
_cell.angle_beta   90.00
_cell.angle_gamma   90.00
#
_symmetry.space_group_name_H-M   'P 1'
#
loop_
_entity.id
_entity.type
_entity.pdbx_description
1 polymer ?
#
loop_
_entity_poly.entity_id
_entity_poly.type
_entity_poly.pdbx_seq_one_letter_code
_entity_poly.pdbx_strand_id
1 'polypeptide(L)'
;MSSWRDRFNQFSGKTRLVVCRLFVHLAGSEVAPLLGVLNQAGREAIEADGDLEVLGEGLVNISQNLLQLSTYWQSAANEGDVFWEEGDAGDYVTELFTDSAQRYLSETDFSGSSTRENEPLSFPVTRNLIVMMTVAYEGEVPDLETDLANIDALEDGLKALVNLHYQERLRAIQIHFSPAQFGDELDDEQILLNFPELIPL
;
A
#
# COMPACT_ATOMS: atom_id res chain seq x y z
N MET A 1 25.66 9.28 -5.43
CA MET A 1 26.27 10.53 -4.92
C MET A 1 25.39 11.22 -3.85
N SER A 2 24.52 10.48 -3.13
CA SER A 2 23.57 11.03 -2.14
C SER A 2 24.14 11.17 -0.72
N SER A 3 25.02 10.26 -0.29
CA SER A 3 25.39 10.14 1.14
C SER A 3 26.06 11.34 1.79
N TRP A 4 26.74 12.22 1.03
CA TRP A 4 27.37 13.43 1.60
C TRP A 4 26.37 14.57 1.81
N ARG A 5 25.38 14.71 0.93
CA ARG A 5 24.31 15.72 1.05
C ARG A 5 23.37 15.35 2.18
N ASP A 6 23.03 14.06 2.28
CA ASP A 6 22.18 13.53 3.34
C ASP A 6 22.78 13.76 4.72
N ARG A 7 24.09 13.49 4.88
CA ARG A 7 24.79 13.75 6.13
C ARG A 7 24.84 15.24 6.46
N PHE A 8 25.07 16.12 5.48
CA PHE A 8 25.11 17.57 5.71
C PHE A 8 23.73 18.12 6.13
N ASN A 9 22.65 17.65 5.51
CA ASN A 9 21.29 18.05 5.85
C ASN A 9 20.90 17.58 7.27
N GLN A 10 21.26 16.34 7.64
CA GLN A 10 21.08 15.83 9.00
C GLN A 10 21.83 16.68 10.04
N PHE A 11 23.05 17.13 9.74
CA PHE A 11 23.81 18.04 10.60
C PHE A 11 23.23 19.46 10.68
N SER A 12 22.47 19.90 9.66
CA SER A 12 21.78 21.20 9.67
C SER A 12 20.45 21.20 10.42
N GLY A 13 20.03 20.05 10.96
CA GLY A 13 18.77 19.90 11.70
C GLY A 13 17.53 19.80 10.82
N LYS A 14 17.68 19.50 9.52
CA LYS A 14 16.54 19.20 8.65
C LYS A 14 16.00 17.81 8.96
N THR A 15 14.69 17.69 9.01
CA THR A 15 14.01 16.40 9.16
C THR A 15 14.14 15.62 7.88
N ARG A 16 14.67 14.40 7.97
CA ARG A 16 14.69 13.44 6.86
C ARG A 16 13.29 12.88 6.69
N LEU A 17 12.75 12.98 5.50
CA LEU A 17 11.48 12.36 5.11
C LEU A 17 11.78 11.25 4.12
N VAL A 18 11.04 10.15 4.22
CA VAL A 18 11.05 9.08 3.22
C VAL A 18 9.63 8.90 2.76
N VAL A 19 9.46 8.77 1.45
CA VAL A 19 8.17 8.37 0.85
C VAL A 19 8.42 7.07 0.11
N CYS A 20 7.64 6.04 0.41
CA CYS A 20 7.71 4.77 -0.29
C CYS A 20 6.34 4.19 -0.56
N ARG A 21 6.22 3.44 -1.66
CA ARG A 21 5.06 2.63 -2.02
C ARG A 21 5.47 1.16 -2.03
N LEU A 22 4.72 0.34 -1.31
CA LEU A 22 4.90 -1.11 -1.25
C LEU A 22 3.78 -1.78 -2.04
N PHE A 23 4.11 -2.86 -2.74
CA PHE A 23 3.19 -3.71 -3.47
C PHE A 23 3.23 -5.12 -2.87
N VAL A 24 2.08 -5.65 -2.49
CA VAL A 24 1.95 -7.03 -2.03
C VAL A 24 0.91 -7.74 -2.89
N HIS A 25 1.36 -8.72 -3.66
CA HIS A 25 0.50 -9.56 -4.47
C HIS A 25 0.20 -10.87 -3.75
N LEU A 26 -1.09 -11.14 -3.54
CA LEU A 26 -1.61 -12.38 -2.97
C LEU A 26 -2.38 -13.14 -4.04
N ALA A 27 -2.26 -14.47 -4.04
CA ALA A 27 -3.10 -15.34 -4.85
C ALA A 27 -3.72 -16.48 -4.04
N GLY A 28 -4.97 -16.82 -4.34
CA GLY A 28 -5.73 -17.89 -3.68
C GLY A 28 -7.18 -17.50 -3.39
N SER A 29 -8.05 -18.48 -3.19
CA SER A 29 -9.45 -18.23 -2.86
C SER A 29 -9.65 -17.60 -1.48
N GLU A 30 -8.65 -17.72 -0.62
CA GLU A 30 -8.66 -17.33 0.78
C GLU A 30 -8.32 -15.84 0.99
N VAL A 31 -7.99 -15.11 -0.08
CA VAL A 31 -7.67 -13.66 -0.02
C VAL A 31 -8.91 -12.78 0.00
N ALA A 32 -10.08 -13.31 -0.41
CA ALA A 32 -11.32 -12.53 -0.51
C ALA A 32 -11.73 -11.78 0.77
N PRO A 33 -11.56 -12.31 2.00
CA PRO A 33 -11.85 -11.56 3.22
C PRO A 33 -11.04 -10.27 3.37
N LEU A 34 -9.83 -10.20 2.82
CA LEU A 34 -8.97 -8.99 2.86
C LEU A 34 -9.61 -7.82 2.11
N LEU A 35 -10.40 -8.06 1.07
CA LEU A 35 -11.16 -7.02 0.37
C LEU A 35 -12.15 -6.32 1.32
N GLY A 36 -12.75 -7.05 2.26
CA GLY A 36 -13.62 -6.47 3.27
C GLY A 36 -12.88 -5.51 4.21
N VAL A 37 -11.67 -5.89 4.63
CA VAL A 37 -10.78 -5.05 5.45
C VAL A 37 -10.35 -3.79 4.71
N LEU A 38 -9.92 -3.94 3.44
CA LEU A 38 -9.50 -2.83 2.59
C LEU A 38 -10.64 -1.84 2.32
N ASN A 39 -11.83 -2.33 2.00
CA ASN A 39 -13.01 -1.48 1.80
C ASN A 39 -13.44 -0.77 3.09
N GLN A 40 -13.33 -1.42 4.24
CA GLN A 40 -13.64 -0.79 5.52
C GLN A 40 -12.66 0.34 5.82
N ALA A 41 -11.35 0.10 5.69
CA ALA A 41 -10.33 1.12 5.88
C ALA A 41 -10.50 2.31 4.92
N GLY A 42 -10.87 2.05 3.65
CA GLY A 42 -11.17 3.10 2.68
C GLY A 42 -12.38 3.96 3.06
N ARG A 43 -13.45 3.36 3.61
CA ARG A 43 -14.61 4.12 4.11
C ARG A 43 -14.25 4.95 5.32
N GLU A 44 -13.55 4.38 6.30
CA GLU A 44 -13.12 5.06 7.51
C GLU A 44 -12.21 6.26 7.18
N ALA A 45 -11.31 6.10 6.21
CA ALA A 45 -10.47 7.17 5.69
C ALA A 45 -11.27 8.37 5.15
N ILE A 46 -12.33 8.10 4.38
CA ILE A 46 -13.22 9.13 3.83
C ILE A 46 -14.04 9.80 4.94
N GLU A 47 -14.59 9.00 5.85
CA GLU A 47 -15.40 9.52 6.97
C GLU A 47 -14.57 10.40 7.92
N ALA A 48 -13.29 10.10 8.07
CA ALA A 48 -12.35 10.84 8.90
C ALA A 48 -11.67 12.03 8.19
N ASP A 49 -12.03 12.31 6.93
CA ASP A 49 -11.45 13.40 6.11
C ASP A 49 -9.90 13.37 6.08
N GLY A 50 -9.35 12.15 6.00
CA GLY A 50 -7.90 11.93 5.95
C GLY A 50 -7.16 12.09 7.29
N ASP A 51 -7.85 11.98 8.43
CA ASP A 51 -7.19 11.93 9.75
C ASP A 51 -6.12 10.82 9.79
N LEU A 52 -4.88 11.24 10.07
CA LEU A 52 -3.71 10.37 10.01
C LEU A 52 -3.73 9.26 11.07
N GLU A 53 -4.40 9.48 12.20
CA GLU A 53 -4.56 8.45 13.24
C GLU A 53 -5.47 7.33 12.73
N VAL A 54 -6.62 7.70 12.15
CA VAL A 54 -7.57 6.74 11.57
C VAL A 54 -6.93 5.98 10.40
N LEU A 55 -6.22 6.69 9.52
CA LEU A 55 -5.46 6.07 8.42
C LEU A 55 -4.37 5.13 8.95
N GLY A 56 -3.72 5.50 10.06
CA GLY A 56 -2.71 4.71 10.75
C GLY A 56 -3.25 3.41 11.32
N GLU A 57 -4.41 3.45 11.98
CA GLU A 57 -5.11 2.26 12.46
C GLU A 57 -5.49 1.33 11.30
N GLY A 58 -5.99 1.89 10.20
CA GLY A 58 -6.26 1.16 8.96
C GLY A 58 -5.02 0.47 8.39
N LEU A 59 -3.89 1.19 8.31
CA LEU A 59 -2.61 0.65 7.85
C LEU A 59 -2.14 -0.51 8.74
N VAL A 60 -2.26 -0.37 10.06
CA VAL A 60 -1.90 -1.44 11.01
C VAL A 60 -2.75 -2.67 10.77
N ASN A 61 -4.07 -2.51 10.67
CA ASN A 61 -5.00 -3.60 10.46
C ASN A 61 -4.70 -4.33 9.13
N ILE A 62 -4.50 -3.59 8.05
CA ILE A 62 -4.14 -4.15 6.73
C ILE A 62 -2.81 -4.91 6.82
N SER A 63 -1.76 -4.30 7.39
CA SER A 63 -0.43 -4.92 7.51
C SER A 63 -0.48 -6.22 8.31
N GLN A 64 -1.25 -6.26 9.40
CA GLN A 64 -1.45 -7.47 10.20
C GLN A 64 -2.20 -8.57 9.44
N ASN A 65 -3.23 -8.23 8.67
CA ASN A 65 -3.92 -9.21 7.83
C ASN A 65 -3.00 -9.74 6.72
N LEU A 66 -2.19 -8.88 6.10
CA LEU A 66 -1.19 -9.29 5.11
C LEU A 66 -0.18 -10.29 5.71
N LEU A 67 0.33 -10.01 6.92
CA LEU A 67 1.22 -10.92 7.65
C LEU A 67 0.58 -12.28 7.94
N GLN A 68 -0.70 -12.29 8.34
CA GLN A 68 -1.45 -13.54 8.57
C GLN A 68 -1.68 -14.35 7.28
N LEU A 69 -1.68 -13.69 6.13
CA LEU A 69 -1.87 -14.28 4.81
C LEU A 69 -0.54 -14.54 4.07
N SER A 70 0.59 -14.57 4.78
CA SER A 70 1.93 -14.75 4.18
C SER A 70 2.08 -16.00 3.31
N THR A 71 1.34 -17.07 3.61
CA THR A 71 1.34 -18.29 2.78
C THR A 71 0.78 -18.07 1.37
N TYR A 72 0.03 -16.99 1.14
CA TYR A 72 -0.61 -16.65 -0.13
C TYR A 72 0.17 -15.60 -0.92
N TRP A 73 1.25 -15.03 -0.37
CA TRP A 73 2.09 -14.07 -1.09
C TRP A 73 2.71 -14.73 -2.32
N GLN A 74 2.66 -14.02 -3.46
CA GLN A 74 3.20 -14.49 -4.74
C GLN A 74 4.36 -13.63 -5.22
N SER A 75 4.21 -12.30 -5.11
CA SER A 75 5.20 -11.34 -5.52
C SER A 75 5.10 -10.07 -4.67
N ALA A 76 6.19 -9.33 -4.61
CA ALA A 76 6.23 -8.03 -3.96
C ALA A 76 7.15 -7.09 -4.70
N ALA A 77 7.01 -5.80 -4.40
CA ALA A 77 7.90 -4.76 -4.84
C ALA A 77 7.82 -3.58 -3.87
N ASN A 78 8.81 -2.71 -3.92
CA ASN A 78 8.74 -1.41 -3.30
C ASN A 78 9.53 -0.39 -4.11
N GLU A 79 9.10 0.86 -4.00
CA GLU A 79 9.78 2.01 -4.57
C GLU A 79 9.66 3.19 -3.61
N GLY A 80 10.52 4.19 -3.78
CA GLY A 80 10.49 5.37 -2.94
C GLY A 80 11.75 6.22 -3.07
N ASP A 81 11.74 7.37 -2.40
CA ASP A 81 12.88 8.28 -2.35
C ASP A 81 12.94 9.02 -1.00
N VAL A 82 14.08 9.67 -0.77
CA VAL A 82 14.43 10.41 0.44
C VAL A 82 14.38 11.90 0.16
N PHE A 83 13.65 12.60 1.01
CA PHE A 83 13.41 14.04 0.92
C PHE A 83 13.90 14.76 2.16
N TRP A 84 14.23 16.04 1.97
CA TRP A 84 14.66 16.95 3.05
C TRP A 84 13.80 18.21 3.12
N GLU A 85 12.87 18.36 2.18
CA GLU A 85 11.89 19.43 2.08
C GLU A 85 10.51 18.78 2.05
N GLU A 86 9.60 19.27 2.88
CA GLU A 86 8.25 18.70 3.02
C GLU A 86 7.42 18.85 1.74
N GLY A 87 7.60 19.96 1.01
CA GLY A 87 6.93 20.20 -0.26
C GLY A 87 7.27 19.14 -1.32
N ASP A 88 8.56 18.83 -1.49
CA ASP A 88 9.02 17.82 -2.46
C ASP A 88 8.47 16.42 -2.11
N ALA A 89 8.43 16.09 -0.82
CA ALA A 89 7.85 14.83 -0.35
C ALA A 89 6.33 14.77 -0.64
N GLY A 90 5.61 15.87 -0.41
CA GLY A 90 4.17 15.97 -0.70
C GLY A 90 3.84 15.87 -2.19
N ASP A 91 4.66 16.50 -3.03
CA ASP A 91 4.53 16.39 -4.49
C ASP A 91 4.71 14.94 -4.96
N TYR A 92 5.71 14.24 -4.41
CA TYR A 92 5.97 12.85 -4.75
C TYR A 92 4.87 11.90 -4.24
N VAL A 93 4.30 12.12 -3.06
CA VAL A 93 3.10 11.40 -2.59
C VAL A 93 1.94 11.59 -3.58
N THR A 94 1.75 12.80 -4.10
CA THR A 94 0.68 13.11 -5.07
C THR A 94 0.93 12.44 -6.43
N GLU A 95 2.19 12.36 -6.86
CA GLU A 95 2.59 11.61 -8.06
C GLU A 95 2.24 10.12 -7.91
N LEU A 96 2.64 9.49 -6.80
CA LEU A 96 2.34 8.08 -6.53
C LEU A 96 0.83 7.80 -6.42
N PHE A 97 0.06 8.72 -5.84
CA PHE A 97 -1.40 8.64 -5.83
C PHE A 97 -1.97 8.61 -7.26
N THR A 98 -1.54 9.57 -8.08
CA THR A 98 -2.05 9.75 -9.44
C THR A 98 -1.70 8.54 -10.30
N ASP A 99 -0.48 8.03 -10.20
CA ASP A 99 -0.06 6.79 -10.86
C ASP A 99 -0.90 5.59 -10.38
N SER A 100 -1.12 5.47 -9.06
CA SER A 100 -1.88 4.35 -8.49
C SER A 100 -3.34 4.29 -9.00
N ALA A 101 -3.97 5.46 -9.10
CA ALA A 101 -5.34 5.60 -9.57
C ALA A 101 -5.46 5.35 -11.08
N GLN A 102 -4.57 5.96 -11.89
CA GLN A 102 -4.64 5.90 -13.35
C GLN A 102 -4.22 4.55 -13.92
N ARG A 103 -3.17 3.95 -13.36
CA ARG A 103 -2.52 2.77 -13.96
C ARG A 103 -3.17 1.45 -13.55
N TYR A 104 -3.66 1.37 -12.32
CA TYR A 104 -4.07 0.09 -11.72
C TYR A 104 -5.58 -0.06 -11.55
N LEU A 105 -6.36 0.89 -12.09
CA LEU A 105 -7.83 0.94 -11.98
C LEU A 105 -8.29 0.82 -10.51
N SER A 106 -7.50 1.36 -9.58
CA SER A 106 -7.72 1.24 -8.14
C SER A 106 -8.80 2.20 -7.62
N GLU A 107 -9.49 2.94 -8.49
CA GLU A 107 -10.57 3.83 -8.09
C GLU A 107 -11.75 2.99 -7.55
N THR A 108 -11.91 3.00 -6.23
CA THR A 108 -13.11 2.50 -5.57
C THR A 108 -14.29 3.41 -5.87
N ASP A 109 -15.26 2.91 -6.64
CA ASP A 109 -16.53 3.59 -6.87
C ASP A 109 -17.44 3.41 -5.64
N PHE A 110 -17.49 4.42 -4.76
CA PHE A 110 -18.43 4.47 -3.64
C PHE A 110 -19.84 4.92 -4.05
N SER A 111 -20.07 5.23 -5.34
CA SER A 111 -21.31 5.79 -5.88
C SER A 111 -22.17 4.77 -6.62
N GLY A 112 -22.56 3.66 -5.97
CA GLY A 112 -23.40 2.69 -6.66
C GLY A 112 -24.02 1.58 -5.82
N SER A 113 -25.16 1.87 -5.20
CA SER A 113 -26.15 0.85 -4.87
C SER A 113 -26.60 0.14 -6.16
N SER A 114 -26.01 -1.00 -6.50
CA SER A 114 -26.56 -1.90 -7.50
C SER A 114 -27.22 -3.10 -6.82
N THR A 115 -28.47 -2.87 -6.43
CA THR A 115 -29.44 -3.92 -6.12
C THR A 115 -29.59 -4.83 -7.35
N ARG A 116 -28.83 -5.93 -7.42
CA ARG A 116 -29.19 -7.11 -8.23
C ARG A 116 -29.74 -8.18 -7.30
N GLU A 117 -31.01 -8.02 -6.94
CA GLU A 117 -31.79 -9.06 -6.30
C GLU A 117 -32.02 -10.21 -7.30
N ASN A 118 -31.62 -11.42 -6.90
CA ASN A 118 -31.94 -12.74 -7.52
C ASN A 118 -31.12 -13.23 -8.72
N GLU A 119 -29.79 -13.32 -8.61
CA GLU A 119 -29.02 -14.37 -9.30
C GLU A 119 -28.28 -15.24 -8.28
N PRO A 120 -28.17 -16.57 -8.48
CA PRO A 120 -27.33 -17.41 -7.63
C PRO A 120 -25.88 -16.90 -7.77
N LEU A 121 -25.36 -16.35 -6.68
CA LEU A 121 -24.08 -15.67 -6.59
C LEU A 121 -22.91 -16.66 -6.73
N SER A 122 -22.71 -17.24 -7.92
CA SER A 122 -21.41 -17.81 -8.29
C SER A 122 -20.55 -16.68 -8.86
N PHE A 123 -20.17 -15.74 -8.00
CA PHE A 123 -19.19 -14.73 -8.39
C PHE A 123 -17.83 -15.42 -8.57
N PRO A 124 -17.03 -15.00 -9.56
CA PRO A 124 -15.62 -15.40 -9.61
C PRO A 124 -14.98 -15.00 -8.27
N VAL A 125 -14.39 -15.98 -7.59
CA VAL A 125 -13.58 -15.70 -6.40
C VAL A 125 -12.33 -14.99 -6.94
N THR A 126 -12.15 -13.72 -6.61
CA THR A 126 -10.95 -12.95 -6.97
C THR A 126 -9.72 -13.77 -6.62
N ARG A 127 -8.99 -14.22 -7.65
CA ARG A 127 -7.85 -15.14 -7.47
C ARG A 127 -6.58 -14.41 -7.11
N ASN A 128 -6.43 -13.17 -7.59
CA ASN A 128 -5.28 -12.33 -7.35
C ASN A 128 -5.73 -11.00 -6.74
N LEU A 129 -4.99 -10.53 -5.75
CA LEU A 129 -5.19 -9.25 -5.09
C LEU A 129 -3.84 -8.57 -4.94
N ILE A 130 -3.74 -7.34 -5.40
CA ILE A 130 -2.56 -6.49 -5.19
C ILE A 130 -2.94 -5.38 -4.22
N VAL A 131 -2.22 -5.28 -3.11
CA VAL A 131 -2.34 -4.19 -2.15
C VAL A 131 -1.16 -3.25 -2.31
N MET A 132 -1.45 -1.96 -2.52
CA MET A 132 -0.49 -0.88 -2.68
C MET A 132 -0.58 0.04 -1.47
N MET A 133 0.51 0.16 -0.72
CA MET A 133 0.58 0.99 0.48
C MET A 133 1.64 2.06 0.30
N THR A 134 1.20 3.31 0.10
CA THR A 134 2.08 4.47 0.06
C THR A 134 2.14 5.09 1.44
N VAL A 135 3.34 5.30 1.96
CA VAL A 135 3.56 6.00 3.22
C VAL A 135 4.64 7.06 3.08
N ALA A 136 4.46 8.18 3.76
CA ALA A 136 5.54 9.11 4.07
C ALA A 136 5.86 9.02 5.57
N TYR A 137 7.14 9.03 5.94
CA TYR A 137 7.56 8.97 7.34
C TYR A 137 8.85 9.74 7.61
N GLU A 138 9.05 10.09 8.88
CA GLU A 138 10.27 10.74 9.34
C GLU A 138 11.36 9.76 9.73
N GLY A 139 12.61 10.12 9.45
CA GLY A 139 13.81 9.40 9.88
C GLY A 139 14.20 8.26 8.94
N GLU A 140 15.06 7.37 9.44
CA GLU A 140 15.54 6.19 8.71
C GLU A 140 14.82 4.94 9.21
N VAL A 141 14.43 4.07 8.27
CA VAL A 141 13.87 2.75 8.55
C VAL A 141 14.45 1.76 7.54
N PRO A 142 15.59 1.11 7.86
CA PRO A 142 16.28 0.22 6.93
C PRO A 142 15.39 -0.88 6.35
N ASP A 143 14.45 -1.39 7.14
CA ASP A 143 13.52 -2.46 6.75
C ASP A 143 12.49 -2.03 5.69
N LEU A 144 12.37 -0.72 5.40
CA LEU A 144 11.53 -0.17 4.33
C LEU A 144 12.36 0.42 3.17
N GLU A 145 13.66 0.60 3.38
CA GLU A 145 14.59 1.24 2.44
C GLU A 145 15.52 0.22 1.76
N THR A 146 15.04 -1.02 1.68
CA THR A 146 15.71 -2.16 1.06
C THR A 146 14.77 -2.81 0.04
N ASP A 147 15.26 -3.79 -0.71
CA ASP A 147 14.43 -4.57 -1.62
C ASP A 147 13.51 -5.51 -0.82
N LEU A 148 12.19 -5.33 -0.96
CA LEU A 148 11.18 -6.14 -0.29
C LEU A 148 10.74 -7.38 -1.09
N ALA A 149 11.37 -7.67 -2.24
CA ALA A 149 11.13 -8.88 -3.03
C ALA A 149 11.75 -10.15 -2.40
N ASN A 150 11.60 -10.33 -1.09
CA ASN A 150 11.91 -11.54 -0.34
C ASN A 150 10.95 -11.63 0.84
N ILE A 151 10.46 -12.84 1.14
CA ILE A 151 9.56 -13.15 2.25
C ILE A 151 10.01 -12.50 3.57
N ASP A 152 11.26 -12.67 3.98
CA ASP A 152 11.76 -12.14 5.27
C ASP A 152 11.76 -10.60 5.27
N ALA A 153 12.21 -10.00 4.17
CA ALA A 153 12.27 -8.54 4.02
C ALA A 153 10.85 -7.93 3.99
N LEU A 154 9.91 -8.55 3.28
CA LEU A 154 8.52 -8.11 3.26
C LEU A 154 7.87 -8.23 4.63
N GLU A 155 8.12 -9.33 5.36
CA GLU A 155 7.62 -9.51 6.72
C GLU A 155 8.12 -8.39 7.65
N ASP A 156 9.42 -8.08 7.60
CA ASP A 156 10.01 -7.02 8.41
C ASP A 156 9.53 -5.63 7.98
N GLY A 157 9.37 -5.38 6.68
CA GLY A 157 8.78 -4.15 6.15
C GLY A 157 7.35 -3.91 6.64
N LEU A 158 6.48 -4.92 6.59
CA LEU A 158 5.11 -4.83 7.11
C LEU A 158 5.08 -4.54 8.62
N LYS A 159 5.96 -5.17 9.41
CA LYS A 159 6.11 -4.87 10.84
C LYS A 159 6.64 -3.45 11.05
N ALA A 160 7.55 -2.98 10.20
CA ALA A 160 8.09 -1.64 10.28
C ALA A 160 7.01 -0.56 10.04
N LEU A 161 6.08 -0.78 9.11
CA LEU A 161 4.91 0.08 8.92
C LEU A 161 4.05 0.18 10.19
N VAL A 162 3.78 -0.95 10.84
CA VAL A 162 3.04 -0.99 12.11
C VAL A 162 3.78 -0.19 13.20
N ASN A 163 5.09 -0.38 13.31
CA ASN A 163 5.91 0.34 14.28
C ASN A 163 5.95 1.85 14.03
N LEU A 164 5.96 2.29 12.77
CA LEU A 164 5.94 3.71 12.42
C LEU A 164 4.68 4.42 12.91
N HIS A 165 3.53 3.76 12.84
CA HIS A 165 2.28 4.30 13.41
C HIS A 165 2.39 4.47 14.93
N TYR A 166 2.80 3.41 15.66
CA TYR A 166 2.94 3.48 17.12
C TYR A 166 4.03 4.45 17.60
N GLN A 167 4.97 4.82 16.73
CA GLN A 167 6.01 5.82 17.00
C GLN A 167 5.58 7.24 16.60
N GLU A 168 4.37 7.42 16.05
CA GLU A 168 3.85 8.72 15.56
C GLU A 168 4.76 9.35 14.48
N ARG A 169 5.43 8.50 13.67
CA ARG A 169 6.40 8.92 12.64
C ARG A 169 5.82 8.97 11.23
N LEU A 170 4.58 8.52 11.03
CA LEU A 170 3.89 8.62 9.75
C LEU A 170 3.52 10.09 9.46
N ARG A 171 3.53 10.48 8.19
CA ARG A 171 3.22 11.84 7.69
C ARG A 171 2.20 11.84 6.57
N ALA A 172 2.12 10.74 5.82
CA ALA A 172 1.05 10.48 4.86
C ALA A 172 0.84 8.98 4.74
N ILE A 173 -0.38 8.56 4.48
CA ILE A 173 -0.76 7.17 4.25
C ILE A 173 -1.79 7.16 3.12
N GLN A 174 -1.58 6.30 2.13
CA GLN A 174 -2.56 6.03 1.09
C GLN A 174 -2.58 4.54 0.80
N ILE A 175 -3.78 3.99 0.70
CA ILE A 175 -4.01 2.58 0.40
C ILE A 175 -4.77 2.49 -0.91
N HIS A 176 -4.21 1.75 -1.86
CA HIS A 176 -4.88 1.34 -3.08
C HIS A 176 -4.86 -0.17 -3.17
N PHE A 177 -5.79 -0.75 -3.91
CA PHE A 177 -5.78 -2.18 -4.19
C PHE A 177 -6.46 -2.48 -5.51
N SER A 178 -6.07 -3.60 -6.12
CA SER A 178 -6.62 -4.08 -7.38
C SER A 178 -6.89 -5.59 -7.29
N PRO A 179 -8.08 -6.07 -7.70
CA PRO A 179 -9.20 -5.29 -8.22
C PRO A 179 -9.93 -4.49 -7.12
N ALA A 180 -10.41 -3.29 -7.46
CA ALA A 180 -11.06 -2.39 -6.51
C ALA A 180 -12.56 -2.69 -6.28
N GLN A 181 -13.21 -3.39 -7.22
CA GLN A 181 -14.65 -3.69 -7.13
C GLN A 181 -14.90 -5.18 -6.88
N PHE A 182 -15.95 -5.47 -6.09
CA PHE A 182 -16.41 -6.83 -5.88
C PHE A 182 -16.94 -7.44 -7.18
N GLY A 183 -16.37 -8.57 -7.59
CA GLY A 183 -16.75 -9.28 -8.80
C GLY A 183 -15.84 -9.01 -10.00
N ASP A 184 -14.92 -8.04 -9.87
CA ASP A 184 -13.82 -7.90 -10.82
C ASP A 184 -12.75 -8.96 -10.56
N GLU A 185 -12.16 -9.45 -11.64
CA GLU A 185 -11.06 -10.42 -11.63
C GLU A 185 -9.80 -9.72 -12.14
N LEU A 186 -8.71 -9.92 -11.41
CA LEU A 186 -7.37 -9.54 -11.86
C LEU A 186 -6.66 -10.82 -12.32
N ASP A 187 -6.53 -11.01 -13.63
CA ASP A 187 -5.88 -12.18 -14.20
C ASP A 187 -4.36 -12.02 -14.33
N ASP A 188 -3.68 -13.12 -14.62
CA ASP A 188 -2.20 -13.15 -14.69
C ASP A 188 -1.65 -12.27 -15.83
N GLU A 189 -2.41 -12.09 -16.92
CA GLU A 189 -2.00 -11.23 -18.05
C GLU A 189 -2.08 -9.75 -17.64
N GLN A 190 -3.15 -9.36 -16.97
CA GLN A 190 -3.33 -8.02 -16.41
C GLN A 190 -2.27 -7.70 -15.36
N ILE A 191 -1.87 -8.67 -14.52
CA ILE A 191 -0.76 -8.50 -13.57
C ILE A 191 0.52 -8.16 -14.32
N LEU A 192 0.89 -8.97 -15.32
CA LEU A 192 2.12 -8.78 -16.08
C LEU A 192 2.16 -7.43 -16.82
N LEU A 193 1.01 -7.00 -17.36
CA LEU A 193 0.89 -5.77 -18.13
C LEU A 193 0.87 -4.52 -17.23
N ASN A 194 0.11 -4.57 -16.13
CA ASN A 194 -0.15 -3.38 -15.32
C ASN A 194 0.94 -3.19 -14.26
N PHE A 195 1.43 -4.28 -13.65
CA PHE A 195 2.35 -4.30 -12.50
C PHE A 195 3.73 -4.93 -12.83
N PRO A 196 4.47 -4.42 -13.83
CA PRO A 196 5.77 -4.97 -14.23
C PRO A 196 6.86 -4.87 -13.15
N GLU A 197 6.66 -4.04 -12.12
CA GLU A 197 7.55 -3.90 -10.97
C GLU A 197 7.51 -5.11 -10.02
N LEU A 198 6.46 -5.93 -10.05
CA LEU A 198 6.31 -7.07 -9.15
C LEU A 198 7.37 -8.14 -9.41
N ILE A 199 8.07 -8.54 -8.35
CA ILE A 199 9.09 -9.59 -8.38
C ILE A 199 8.57 -10.80 -7.58
N PRO A 200 8.61 -12.03 -8.14
CA PRO A 200 8.21 -13.25 -7.43
C PRO A 200 9.00 -13.49 -6.14
N LEU A 201 8.31 -13.95 -5.09
CA LEU A 201 8.86 -14.26 -3.75
C LEU A 201 9.35 -15.72 -3.61
#